data_AF-A0A840EZA2-F1
#
_entry.id   AF-A0A840EZA2-F1
#
_cell.length_a   1.000
_cell.length_b   1.000
_cell.length_c   1.000
_cell.angle_alpha   90.00
_cell.angle_beta   90.00
_cell.angle_gamma   90.00
#
_symmetry.space_group_name_H-M   'P 1'
#
loop_
_entity.id
_entity.type
_entity.pdbx_description
1 polymer ?
#
loop_
_entity_poly.entity_id
_entity_poly.type
_entity_poly.pdbx_seq_one_letter_code
_entity_poly.pdbx_strand_id
1 'polypeptide(L)'
;MPTRSSSRRRLFGMPTVAALGAAALVVTAGVILSGSPAPSVGSGHGELLDYTSTPETAWTLDDSSLPGLTGDGDITVADTRGDDWLVSYTTGIRTSYVLVDAATGELAWDEPVNTGFGACAFDDDDAVGCAIRPRAGGDDNGFYVIGRDGRAEKTADGSDTARLIGLGDDFVHVSDSGYRVTRQTVYGAVKWSRTFAAAATPRLSDGLLVVSTVDGGRFVLDPDTGDDRLACESCEVTTYPTGVAVEHRRPSDLGVAFHPVVDRAVAPRPAATADGLVLSAGPSTLPVVTASDQTLEASGHYQVIDPATGHALWQVADPELSKVHAFGCGPVVTFARKDRSRVFFTLADGSRLGDMASPRLGQPDTNLDYLHCVGASDEVAVFGDTAALTAYRTDTGEQAWTLPINGTASAVDGRIVLLQGSQLSVLKPN
;
A
#
# COMPACT_ATOMS: atom_id res chain seq x y z
N MET A 1 -10.16 10.72 -86.41
CA MET A 1 -11.16 10.87 -85.32
C MET A 1 -10.61 10.21 -84.06
N PRO A 2 -10.81 10.81 -82.88
CA PRO A 2 -9.96 10.64 -81.72
C PRO A 2 -10.51 9.61 -80.73
N THR A 3 -9.64 9.01 -79.92
CA THR A 3 -9.95 8.65 -78.53
C THR A 3 -8.71 8.91 -77.69
N ARG A 4 -8.77 9.97 -76.90
CA ARG A 4 -7.87 10.24 -75.77
C ARG A 4 -7.97 9.08 -74.78
N SER A 5 -6.84 8.55 -74.32
CA SER A 5 -6.76 8.00 -72.97
C SER A 5 -5.68 8.75 -72.20
N SER A 6 -6.13 9.52 -71.22
CA SER A 6 -5.30 10.21 -70.25
C SER A 6 -4.91 9.22 -69.16
N SER A 7 -3.71 8.65 -69.25
CA SER A 7 -3.08 7.97 -68.11
C SER A 7 -2.47 9.05 -67.20
N ARG A 8 -3.23 9.46 -66.19
CA ARG A 8 -2.73 10.24 -65.05
C ARG A 8 -1.71 9.39 -64.29
N ARG A 9 -0.42 9.70 -64.45
CA ARG A 9 0.62 9.27 -63.50
C ARG A 9 0.24 9.80 -62.11
N ARG A 10 -0.09 8.91 -61.19
CA ARG A 10 -0.18 9.24 -59.76
C ARG A 10 1.22 9.50 -59.24
N LEU A 11 1.51 10.77 -58.98
CA LEU A 11 2.62 11.23 -58.14
C LEU A 11 2.30 10.83 -56.69
N PHE A 12 2.71 9.64 -56.28
CA PHE A 12 2.97 9.39 -54.85
C PHE A 12 4.47 9.49 -54.67
N GLY A 13 4.94 10.73 -54.54
CA GLY A 13 6.32 10.97 -54.14
C GLY A 13 6.52 10.48 -52.70
N MET A 14 7.73 10.00 -52.42
CA MET A 14 8.21 9.72 -51.07
C MET A 14 7.86 10.77 -49.99
N PRO A 15 7.66 12.08 -50.28
CA PRO A 15 7.25 13.04 -49.24
C PRO A 15 5.88 12.73 -48.63
N THR A 16 4.94 12.17 -49.39
CA THR A 16 3.58 11.89 -48.90
C THR A 16 3.55 10.67 -47.98
N VAL A 17 4.42 9.69 -48.23
CA VAL A 17 4.58 8.51 -47.37
C VAL A 17 5.28 8.89 -46.07
N ALA A 18 6.30 9.76 -46.14
CA ALA A 18 6.96 10.29 -44.94
C ALA A 18 6.01 11.13 -44.07
N ALA A 19 5.17 11.96 -44.67
CA ALA A 19 4.18 12.77 -43.94
C ALA A 19 3.10 11.90 -43.27
N LEU A 20 2.61 10.85 -43.95
CA LEU A 20 1.68 9.89 -43.35
C LEU A 20 2.33 9.06 -42.24
N GLY A 21 3.60 8.67 -42.42
CA GLY A 21 4.37 7.97 -41.38
C GLY A 21 4.61 8.83 -40.14
N ALA A 22 4.93 10.11 -40.30
CA ALA A 22 5.09 11.05 -39.20
C ALA A 22 3.77 11.35 -38.48
N ALA A 23 2.67 11.51 -39.22
CA ALA A 23 1.34 11.67 -38.63
C ALA A 23 0.89 10.42 -37.86
N ALA A 24 1.16 9.22 -38.39
CA ALA A 24 0.87 7.96 -37.70
C ALA A 24 1.70 7.83 -36.42
N LEU A 25 2.99 8.19 -36.43
CA LEU A 25 3.87 8.19 -35.26
C LEU A 25 3.42 9.17 -34.18
N VAL A 26 2.98 10.37 -34.56
CA VAL A 26 2.44 11.38 -33.62
C VAL A 26 1.11 10.93 -33.02
N VAL A 27 0.25 10.26 -33.81
CA VAL A 27 -1.01 9.70 -33.29
C VAL A 27 -0.76 8.50 -32.38
N THR A 28 0.15 7.59 -32.71
CA THR A 28 0.51 6.47 -31.81
C THR A 28 1.24 6.95 -30.56
N ALA A 29 2.12 7.95 -30.65
CA ALA A 29 2.75 8.55 -29.48
C ALA A 29 1.73 9.30 -28.60
N GLY A 30 0.76 9.98 -29.22
CA GLY A 30 -0.34 10.65 -28.52
C GLY A 30 -1.29 9.69 -27.81
N VAL A 31 -1.57 8.51 -28.40
CA VAL A 31 -2.41 7.46 -27.77
C VAL A 31 -1.67 6.71 -26.66
N ILE A 32 -0.35 6.52 -26.78
CA ILE A 32 0.49 5.93 -25.71
C ILE A 32 0.70 6.93 -24.55
N LEU A 33 0.66 8.24 -24.82
CA LEU A 33 0.78 9.30 -23.78
C LEU A 33 -0.57 9.77 -23.20
N SER A 34 -1.71 9.47 -23.82
CA SER A 34 -3.04 9.84 -23.31
C SER A 34 -3.72 8.76 -22.48
N GLY A 35 -3.16 7.55 -22.48
CA GLY A 35 -3.58 6.45 -21.62
C GLY A 35 -2.49 6.19 -20.58
N SER A 36 -2.20 7.17 -19.72
CA SER A 36 -1.53 6.84 -18.47
C SER A 36 -2.47 5.87 -17.75
N PRO A 37 -2.08 4.61 -17.49
CA PRO A 37 -2.79 3.84 -16.48
C PRO A 37 -2.82 4.73 -15.23
N ALA A 38 -3.99 4.88 -14.61
CA ALA A 38 -4.05 5.52 -13.31
C ALA A 38 -2.96 4.84 -12.45
N PRO A 39 -2.08 5.60 -11.78
CA PRO A 39 -1.12 4.98 -10.89
C PRO A 39 -1.92 4.09 -9.95
N SER A 40 -1.57 2.80 -9.89
CA SER A 40 -2.07 1.92 -8.86
C SER A 40 -1.63 2.55 -7.54
N VAL A 41 -2.54 3.25 -6.88
CA VAL A 41 -2.27 3.89 -5.60
C VAL A 41 -1.93 2.76 -4.65
N GLY A 42 -0.65 2.65 -4.29
CA GLY A 42 -0.21 1.61 -3.39
C GLY A 42 -0.90 1.81 -2.05
N SER A 43 -1.72 0.84 -1.64
CA SER A 43 -2.47 0.84 -0.37
C SER A 43 -1.61 1.02 0.88
N GLY A 44 -0.27 0.98 0.78
CA GLY A 44 0.66 1.09 1.90
C GLY A 44 1.20 2.50 2.20
N HIS A 45 1.16 3.44 1.24
CA HIS A 45 1.94 4.69 1.36
C HIS A 45 1.15 5.92 1.77
N GLY A 46 -0.17 5.78 1.99
CA GLY A 46 -1.03 6.87 2.45
C GLY A 46 -1.34 7.92 1.38
N GLU A 47 -1.16 7.59 0.10
CA GLU A 47 -1.69 8.41 -0.99
C GLU A 47 -3.21 8.28 -1.02
N LEU A 48 -3.94 9.40 -1.07
CA LEU A 48 -5.39 9.44 -1.13
C LEU A 48 -5.90 9.99 -2.45
N LEU A 49 -7.10 9.56 -2.84
CA LEU A 49 -7.96 10.22 -3.81
C LEU A 49 -8.44 11.58 -3.27
N ASP A 50 -9.27 12.29 -4.04
CA ASP A 50 -9.79 13.61 -3.64
C ASP A 50 -10.73 13.50 -2.43
N TYR A 51 -10.36 14.17 -1.33
CA TYR A 51 -11.18 14.35 -0.12
C TYR A 51 -11.24 15.83 0.29
N THR A 52 -11.36 16.77 -0.65
CA THR A 52 -11.42 18.22 -0.39
C THR A 52 -12.67 18.71 0.36
N SER A 53 -13.80 18.00 0.26
CA SER A 53 -15.01 18.21 1.08
C SER A 53 -15.35 16.99 1.94
N THR A 54 -16.19 17.20 2.97
CA THR A 54 -16.64 16.14 3.89
C THR A 54 -17.19 14.97 3.09
N PRO A 55 -16.56 13.78 3.17
CA PRO A 55 -17.03 12.65 2.40
C PRO A 55 -18.31 12.07 2.98
N GLU A 56 -19.14 11.53 2.10
CA GLU A 56 -20.23 10.64 2.47
C GLU A 56 -19.73 9.18 2.48
N THR A 57 -20.41 8.31 3.22
CA THR A 57 -20.17 6.87 3.10
C THR A 57 -20.61 6.40 1.72
N ALA A 58 -19.69 5.84 0.94
CA ALA A 58 -19.99 5.25 -0.37
C ALA A 58 -20.82 3.97 -0.19
N TRP A 59 -20.34 3.08 0.68
CA TRP A 59 -20.98 1.81 1.00
C TRP A 59 -20.45 1.26 2.33
N THR A 60 -21.19 0.29 2.87
CA THR A 60 -20.93 -0.35 4.17
C THR A 60 -21.13 -1.85 4.04
N LEU A 61 -20.24 -2.63 4.66
CA LEU A 61 -20.39 -4.05 4.94
C LEU A 61 -20.54 -4.27 6.44
N ASP A 62 -21.51 -5.09 6.83
CA ASP A 62 -21.96 -5.36 8.19
C ASP A 62 -22.71 -6.71 8.26
N ASP A 63 -23.36 -7.00 9.38
CA ASP A 63 -24.10 -8.26 9.59
C ASP A 63 -25.37 -8.40 8.73
N SER A 64 -25.86 -7.32 8.13
CA SER A 64 -26.99 -7.34 7.22
C SER A 64 -26.61 -7.72 5.79
N SER A 65 -25.35 -7.45 5.42
CA SER A 65 -24.79 -7.69 4.09
C SER A 65 -23.88 -8.92 4.04
N LEU A 66 -23.26 -9.31 5.16
CA LEU A 66 -22.35 -10.45 5.24
C LEU A 66 -23.01 -11.66 5.93
N PRO A 67 -23.32 -12.73 5.19
CA PRO A 67 -24.01 -13.89 5.75
C PRO A 67 -23.20 -14.55 6.87
N GLY A 68 -23.84 -14.72 8.03
CA GLY A 68 -23.28 -15.42 9.19
C GLY A 68 -22.31 -14.61 10.04
N LEU A 69 -22.05 -13.34 9.68
CA LEU A 69 -21.37 -12.42 10.57
C LEU A 69 -22.26 -12.15 11.79
N THR A 70 -21.65 -12.16 12.96
CA THR A 70 -22.29 -11.78 14.23
C THR A 70 -21.61 -10.53 14.77
N GLY A 71 -22.30 -9.72 15.58
CA GLY A 71 -21.82 -8.40 16.02
C GLY A 71 -20.43 -8.32 16.69
N ASP A 72 -19.84 -9.47 17.06
CA ASP A 72 -18.49 -9.58 17.64
C ASP A 72 -17.42 -10.08 16.63
N GLY A 73 -17.77 -10.23 15.34
CA GLY A 73 -16.88 -10.71 14.31
C GLY A 73 -16.00 -9.61 13.69
N ASP A 74 -14.77 -9.98 13.31
CA ASP A 74 -13.84 -9.08 12.64
C ASP A 74 -14.18 -9.03 11.15
N ILE A 75 -14.15 -7.84 10.54
CA ILE A 75 -14.15 -7.64 9.09
C ILE A 75 -12.84 -6.93 8.71
N THR A 76 -12.19 -7.36 7.63
CA THR A 76 -11.02 -6.65 7.08
C THR A 76 -10.91 -6.80 5.57
N VAL A 77 -10.31 -5.81 4.91
CA VAL A 77 -9.84 -5.96 3.52
C VAL A 77 -8.60 -6.85 3.57
N ALA A 78 -8.72 -8.07 3.06
CA ALA A 78 -7.65 -9.07 3.11
C ALA A 78 -6.65 -8.88 1.97
N ASP A 79 -7.14 -8.49 0.79
CA ASP A 79 -6.34 -8.25 -0.40
C ASP A 79 -7.11 -7.35 -1.39
N THR A 80 -6.39 -6.67 -2.28
CA THR A 80 -7.00 -5.81 -3.29
C THR A 80 -6.37 -5.99 -4.66
N ARG A 81 -7.20 -5.87 -5.70
CA ARG A 81 -6.77 -5.93 -7.08
C ARG A 81 -7.61 -5.03 -7.98
N GLY A 82 -7.07 -3.85 -8.29
CA GLY A 82 -7.83 -2.84 -9.03
C GLY A 82 -9.10 -2.45 -8.26
N ASP A 83 -10.26 -2.61 -8.90
CA ASP A 83 -11.56 -2.36 -8.28
C ASP A 83 -12.14 -3.58 -7.53
N ASP A 84 -11.45 -4.73 -7.53
CA ASP A 84 -11.90 -5.91 -6.81
C ASP A 84 -11.24 -5.99 -5.42
N TRP A 85 -12.05 -6.00 -4.38
CA TRP A 85 -11.61 -6.14 -3.01
C TRP A 85 -12.01 -7.49 -2.43
N LEU A 86 -11.02 -8.21 -1.92
CA LEU A 86 -11.24 -9.45 -1.19
C LEU A 86 -11.41 -9.12 0.28
N VAL A 87 -12.65 -9.20 0.77
CA VAL A 87 -12.98 -8.89 2.17
C VAL A 87 -13.11 -10.20 2.93
N SER A 88 -12.38 -10.30 4.05
CA SER A 88 -12.48 -11.43 4.97
C SER A 88 -13.27 -11.04 6.21
N TYR A 89 -14.03 -11.98 6.74
CA TYR A 89 -14.76 -11.80 7.99
C TYR A 89 -14.91 -13.09 8.78
N THR A 90 -15.16 -13.00 10.08
CA THR A 90 -15.32 -14.17 10.94
C THR A 90 -16.77 -14.61 11.10
N THR A 91 -17.00 -15.91 10.92
CA THR A 91 -18.29 -16.60 11.12
C THR A 91 -18.13 -17.64 12.23
N GLY A 92 -18.42 -17.25 13.48
CA GLY A 92 -18.08 -18.04 14.66
C GLY A 92 -16.56 -18.13 14.86
N ILE A 93 -15.98 -19.32 14.68
CA ILE A 93 -14.51 -19.53 14.76
C ILE A 93 -13.84 -19.67 13.38
N ARG A 94 -14.61 -19.49 12.30
CA ARG A 94 -14.18 -19.72 10.92
C ARG A 94 -14.00 -18.40 10.20
N THR A 95 -13.13 -18.38 9.20
CA THR A 95 -12.96 -17.27 8.28
C THR A 95 -13.79 -17.51 7.02
N SER A 96 -14.43 -16.46 6.54
CA SER A 96 -15.18 -16.43 5.29
C SER A 96 -14.73 -15.25 4.46
N TYR A 97 -14.84 -15.37 3.15
CA TYR A 97 -14.40 -14.35 2.20
C TYR A 97 -15.52 -14.01 1.23
N VAL A 98 -15.60 -12.74 0.86
CA VAL A 98 -16.43 -12.24 -0.24
C VAL A 98 -15.59 -11.38 -1.17
N LEU A 99 -15.95 -11.40 -2.45
CA LEU A 99 -15.43 -10.49 -3.45
C LEU A 99 -16.37 -9.29 -3.57
N VAL A 100 -15.82 -8.10 -3.47
CA VAL A 100 -16.56 -6.83 -3.39
C VAL A 100 -16.06 -5.88 -4.46
N ASP A 101 -16.97 -5.24 -5.18
CA ASP A 101 -16.63 -4.10 -6.04
C ASP A 101 -16.30 -2.88 -5.17
N ALA A 102 -15.08 -2.36 -5.26
CA ALA A 102 -14.58 -1.26 -4.42
C ALA A 102 -15.34 0.05 -4.63
N ALA A 103 -15.97 0.24 -5.80
CA ALA A 103 -16.71 1.44 -6.12
C ALA A 103 -18.14 1.40 -5.56
N THR A 104 -18.82 0.26 -5.66
CA THR A 104 -20.25 0.13 -5.30
C THR A 104 -20.51 -0.57 -3.97
N GLY A 105 -19.56 -1.37 -3.49
CA GLY A 105 -19.74 -2.26 -2.34
C GLY A 105 -20.58 -3.50 -2.63
N GLU A 106 -20.95 -3.73 -3.89
CA GLU A 106 -21.74 -4.91 -4.28
C GLU A 106 -20.90 -6.19 -4.19
N LEU A 107 -21.52 -7.25 -3.66
CA LEU A 107 -20.91 -8.57 -3.61
C LEU A 107 -20.96 -9.20 -5.00
N ALA A 108 -19.79 -9.60 -5.52
CA ALA A 108 -19.69 -10.28 -6.80
C ALA A 108 -20.06 -11.78 -6.70
N TRP A 109 -19.92 -12.38 -5.52
CA TRP A 109 -20.28 -13.77 -5.27
C TRP A 109 -21.64 -13.89 -4.60
N ASP A 110 -22.46 -14.83 -5.09
CA ASP A 110 -23.79 -15.12 -4.53
C ASP A 110 -23.70 -15.68 -3.09
N GLU A 111 -22.63 -16.44 -2.80
CA GLU A 111 -22.35 -17.04 -1.50
C GLU A 111 -20.89 -16.78 -1.08
N PRO A 112 -20.63 -16.56 0.22
CA PRO A 112 -19.27 -16.38 0.72
C PRO A 112 -18.47 -17.68 0.66
N VAL A 113 -17.17 -17.57 0.39
CA VAL A 113 -16.24 -18.70 0.44
C VAL A 113 -15.80 -18.94 1.87
N ASN A 114 -16.26 -20.05 2.47
CA ASN A 114 -15.85 -20.45 3.82
C ASN A 114 -14.52 -21.22 3.77
N THR A 115 -13.44 -20.58 4.17
CA THR A 115 -12.11 -21.22 4.22
C THR A 115 -11.88 -22.00 5.52
N GLY A 116 -12.78 -21.89 6.50
CA GLY A 116 -12.60 -22.48 7.83
C GLY A 116 -11.42 -21.83 8.54
N PHE A 117 -10.29 -22.53 8.62
CA PHE A 117 -9.06 -22.02 9.24
C PHE A 117 -7.96 -21.68 8.23
N GLY A 118 -8.31 -21.56 6.95
CA GLY A 118 -7.39 -21.14 5.90
C GLY A 118 -7.67 -19.73 5.43
N ALA A 119 -7.09 -19.35 4.28
CA ALA A 119 -7.09 -17.98 3.78
C ALA A 119 -7.20 -17.93 2.26
N CYS A 120 -7.59 -16.78 1.74
CA CYS A 120 -7.64 -16.47 0.32
C CYS A 120 -6.80 -15.22 0.00
N ALA A 121 -6.36 -15.11 -1.26
CA ALA A 121 -5.64 -13.96 -1.82
C ALA A 121 -5.83 -13.89 -3.34
N PHE A 122 -5.55 -12.75 -3.97
CA PHE A 122 -5.44 -12.63 -5.43
C PHE A 122 -4.04 -13.01 -5.90
N ASP A 123 -3.92 -13.69 -7.04
CA ASP A 123 -2.66 -13.79 -7.80
C ASP A 123 -2.50 -12.61 -8.78
N ASP A 124 -1.39 -12.51 -9.51
CA ASP A 124 -1.10 -11.43 -10.47
C ASP A 124 -2.01 -11.49 -11.73
N ASP A 125 -2.72 -12.59 -11.96
CA ASP A 125 -3.65 -12.81 -13.09
C ASP A 125 -5.13 -12.60 -12.70
N ASP A 126 -5.37 -11.97 -11.54
CA ASP A 126 -6.69 -11.63 -10.97
C ASP A 126 -7.54 -12.85 -10.57
N ALA A 127 -6.93 -14.04 -10.43
CA ALA A 127 -7.60 -15.21 -9.89
C ALA A 127 -7.52 -15.22 -8.36
N VAL A 128 -8.59 -15.67 -7.71
CA VAL A 128 -8.61 -15.81 -6.25
C VAL A 128 -8.23 -17.25 -5.89
N GLY A 129 -7.07 -17.41 -5.26
CA GLY A 129 -6.65 -18.67 -4.67
C GLY A 129 -7.11 -18.75 -3.22
N CYS A 130 -7.64 -19.90 -2.82
CA CYS A 130 -8.12 -20.15 -1.46
C CYS A 130 -7.58 -21.47 -0.93
N ALA A 131 -6.87 -21.41 0.19
CA ALA A 131 -6.62 -22.57 1.02
C ALA A 131 -7.87 -22.84 1.88
N ILE A 132 -8.67 -23.83 1.50
CA ILE A 132 -9.89 -24.20 2.22
C ILE A 132 -9.56 -25.32 3.21
N ARG A 133 -9.86 -25.07 4.50
CA ARG A 133 -9.63 -26.00 5.61
C ARG A 133 -10.80 -25.95 6.60
N PRO A 134 -11.92 -26.63 6.31
CA PRO A 134 -13.10 -26.59 7.18
C PRO A 134 -12.91 -27.36 8.49
N ARG A 135 -12.00 -28.35 8.53
CA ARG A 135 -11.70 -29.17 9.70
C ARG A 135 -10.31 -29.79 9.59
N ALA A 136 -9.75 -30.26 10.71
CA ALA A 136 -8.49 -30.99 10.70
C ALA A 136 -8.66 -32.32 9.93
N GLY A 137 -7.87 -32.52 8.87
CA GLY A 137 -7.80 -33.78 8.11
C GLY A 137 -9.07 -34.17 7.33
N GLY A 138 -9.89 -33.21 6.87
CA GLY A 138 -11.05 -33.50 6.02
C GLY A 138 -10.68 -33.63 4.54
N ASP A 139 -11.45 -34.42 3.78
CA ASP A 139 -11.25 -34.59 2.32
C ASP A 139 -11.49 -33.29 1.52
N ASP A 140 -12.27 -32.38 2.10
CA ASP A 140 -12.52 -31.03 1.55
C ASP A 140 -11.34 -30.08 1.77
N ASN A 141 -10.29 -30.50 2.49
CA ASN A 141 -9.11 -29.68 2.66
C ASN A 141 -8.30 -29.66 1.35
N GLY A 142 -7.90 -28.47 0.93
CA GLY A 142 -7.11 -28.31 -0.28
C GLY A 142 -6.92 -26.86 -0.70
N PHE A 143 -6.35 -26.72 -1.88
CA PHE A 143 -6.27 -25.44 -2.57
C PHE A 143 -7.35 -25.38 -3.65
N TYR A 144 -8.02 -24.25 -3.72
CA TYR A 144 -9.11 -23.99 -4.64
C TYR A 144 -8.83 -22.70 -5.39
N VAL A 145 -9.13 -22.67 -6.68
CA VAL A 145 -9.24 -21.43 -7.44
C VAL A 145 -10.72 -21.06 -7.47
N ILE A 146 -11.02 -19.83 -7.07
CA ILE A 146 -12.37 -19.29 -7.05
C ILE A 146 -12.55 -18.36 -8.24
N GLY A 147 -13.51 -18.69 -9.10
CA GLY A 147 -13.88 -17.84 -10.22
C GLY A 147 -14.55 -16.52 -9.77
N ARG A 148 -14.61 -15.54 -10.66
CA ARG A 148 -15.37 -14.30 -10.48
C ARG A 148 -16.85 -14.53 -10.13
N ASP A 149 -17.41 -15.67 -10.56
CA ASP A 149 -18.78 -16.09 -10.27
C ASP A 149 -18.93 -16.84 -8.93
N GLY A 150 -17.86 -16.93 -8.13
CA GLY A 150 -17.84 -17.61 -6.85
C GLY A 150 -17.69 -19.14 -6.95
N ARG A 151 -17.58 -19.71 -8.15
CA ARG A 151 -17.41 -21.16 -8.30
C ARG A 151 -16.00 -21.58 -7.86
N ALA A 152 -15.95 -22.52 -6.93
CA ALA A 152 -14.71 -23.09 -6.42
C ALA A 152 -14.30 -24.34 -7.21
N GLU A 153 -13.09 -24.36 -7.75
CA GLU A 153 -12.47 -25.53 -8.35
C GLU A 153 -11.32 -26.01 -7.49
N LYS A 154 -11.38 -27.26 -6.99
CA LYS A 154 -10.27 -27.85 -6.21
C LYS A 154 -9.12 -28.20 -7.16
N THR A 155 -7.94 -27.63 -6.92
CA THR A 155 -6.76 -27.82 -7.77
C THR A 155 -5.63 -28.59 -7.08
N ALA A 156 -5.61 -28.63 -5.74
CA ALA A 156 -4.65 -29.40 -4.97
C ALA A 156 -5.25 -29.98 -3.67
N ASP A 157 -4.72 -31.11 -3.22
CA ASP A 157 -5.10 -31.77 -1.97
C ASP A 157 -4.27 -31.31 -0.78
N GLY A 158 -4.91 -31.20 0.38
CA GLY A 158 -4.23 -30.90 1.64
C GLY A 158 -3.76 -29.45 1.73
N SER A 159 -3.95 -28.85 2.89
CA SER A 159 -3.42 -27.52 3.19
C SER A 159 -3.34 -27.35 4.71
N ASP A 160 -2.16 -27.03 5.22
CA ASP A 160 -1.95 -26.54 6.59
C ASP A 160 -1.90 -25.01 6.63
N THR A 161 -2.29 -24.36 5.53
CA THR A 161 -2.18 -22.92 5.34
C THR A 161 -3.17 -22.18 6.23
N ALA A 162 -2.68 -21.18 6.96
CA ALA A 162 -3.48 -20.24 7.74
C ALA A 162 -3.43 -18.80 7.19
N ARG A 163 -2.43 -18.46 6.38
CA ARG A 163 -2.36 -17.19 5.64
C ARG A 163 -1.86 -17.42 4.23
N LEU A 164 -2.36 -16.63 3.29
CA LEU A 164 -2.08 -16.74 1.88
C LEU A 164 -1.78 -15.34 1.31
N ILE A 165 -0.86 -15.28 0.36
CA ILE A 165 -0.52 -14.08 -0.40
C ILE A 165 -0.31 -14.54 -1.84
N GLY A 166 -0.87 -13.85 -2.84
CA GLY A 166 -0.48 -14.12 -4.23
C GLY A 166 0.90 -13.56 -4.56
N LEU A 167 1.55 -14.20 -5.52
CA LEU A 167 2.87 -13.82 -6.01
C LEU A 167 3.06 -14.34 -7.43
N GLY A 168 2.87 -13.48 -8.44
CA GLY A 168 2.83 -13.95 -9.82
C GLY A 168 1.59 -14.84 -10.03
N ASP A 169 1.75 -15.96 -10.73
CA ASP A 169 0.75 -17.02 -10.92
C ASP A 169 0.72 -18.08 -9.79
N ASP A 170 1.49 -17.84 -8.72
CA ASP A 170 1.66 -18.72 -7.58
C ASP A 170 1.16 -18.06 -6.29
N PHE A 171 1.16 -18.83 -5.19
CA PHE A 171 0.79 -18.34 -3.88
C PHE A 171 1.86 -18.65 -2.85
N VAL A 172 2.04 -17.72 -1.90
CA VAL A 172 2.86 -17.90 -0.70
C VAL A 172 1.95 -18.34 0.44
N HIS A 173 2.18 -19.56 0.90
CA HIS A 173 1.47 -20.21 1.98
C HIS A 173 2.23 -20.06 3.29
N VAL A 174 1.53 -19.65 4.33
CA VAL A 174 2.02 -19.68 5.72
C VAL A 174 1.30 -20.77 6.46
N SER A 175 2.05 -21.72 7.03
CA SER A 175 1.48 -22.80 7.84
C SER A 175 0.77 -22.25 9.07
N ASP A 176 -0.12 -23.04 9.66
CA ASP A 176 -0.85 -22.69 10.89
C ASP A 176 0.04 -22.34 12.09
N SER A 177 1.20 -22.98 12.21
CA SER A 177 2.20 -22.63 13.22
C SER A 177 2.84 -21.26 12.98
N GLY A 178 2.79 -20.73 11.76
CA GLY A 178 3.49 -19.53 11.32
C GLY A 178 4.96 -19.73 10.99
N TYR A 179 5.56 -20.91 11.25
CA TYR A 179 7.01 -21.10 11.09
C TYR A 179 7.42 -21.41 9.65
N ARG A 180 6.54 -22.05 8.87
CA ARG A 180 6.85 -22.46 7.51
C ARG A 180 6.15 -21.54 6.51
N VAL A 181 6.95 -20.95 5.63
CA VAL A 181 6.51 -20.14 4.49
C VAL A 181 6.92 -20.86 3.21
N THR A 182 6.00 -21.07 2.29
CA THR A 182 6.24 -21.88 1.08
C THR A 182 5.57 -21.22 -0.11
N ARG A 183 6.27 -21.04 -1.23
CA ARG A 183 5.64 -20.70 -2.51
C ARG A 183 5.21 -21.97 -3.22
N GLN A 184 3.95 -22.02 -3.62
CA GLN A 184 3.36 -23.15 -4.32
C GLN A 184 2.55 -22.68 -5.52
N THR A 185 2.56 -23.47 -6.58
CA THR A 185 1.61 -23.30 -7.70
C THR A 185 0.19 -23.61 -7.24
N VAL A 186 -0.81 -23.17 -7.98
CA VAL A 186 -2.22 -23.55 -7.78
C VAL A 186 -2.46 -25.07 -7.75
N TYR A 187 -1.60 -25.87 -8.40
CA TYR A 187 -1.68 -27.34 -8.41
C TYR A 187 -0.89 -28.02 -7.27
N GLY A 188 -0.39 -27.26 -6.29
CA GLY A 188 0.33 -27.78 -5.13
C GLY A 188 1.81 -28.12 -5.36
N ALA A 189 2.39 -27.80 -6.52
CA ALA A 189 3.82 -27.95 -6.73
C ALA A 189 4.60 -26.89 -5.93
N VAL A 190 5.47 -27.34 -5.02
CA VAL A 190 6.31 -26.45 -4.21
C VAL A 190 7.47 -25.91 -5.05
N LYS A 191 7.56 -24.59 -5.16
CA LYS A 191 8.69 -23.88 -5.80
C LYS A 191 9.86 -23.75 -4.83
N TRP A 192 9.57 -23.27 -3.62
CA TRP A 192 10.52 -23.19 -2.51
C TRP A 192 9.78 -23.25 -1.18
N SER A 193 10.48 -23.67 -0.12
CA SER A 193 9.95 -23.74 1.24
C SER A 193 11.02 -23.31 2.23
N ARG A 194 10.63 -22.46 3.18
CA ARG A 194 11.52 -21.94 4.22
C ARG A 194 10.87 -22.09 5.59
N THR A 195 11.68 -22.46 6.56
CA THR A 195 11.31 -22.48 7.98
C THR A 195 12.04 -21.37 8.72
N PHE A 196 11.30 -20.53 9.42
CA PHE A 196 11.83 -19.47 10.28
C PHE A 196 11.99 -19.96 11.71
N ALA A 197 12.87 -19.31 12.47
CA ALA A 197 13.09 -19.63 13.89
C ALA A 197 11.90 -19.21 14.78
N ALA A 198 11.06 -18.31 14.30
CA ALA A 198 9.88 -17.81 14.97
C ALA A 198 8.74 -17.62 13.96
N ALA A 199 7.50 -17.48 14.44
CA ALA A 199 6.34 -17.27 13.59
C ALA A 199 6.54 -16.06 12.67
N ALA A 200 6.31 -16.27 11.38
CA ALA A 200 6.55 -15.34 10.30
C ALA A 200 5.23 -14.77 9.74
N THR A 201 5.23 -13.47 9.49
CA THR A 201 4.15 -12.73 8.86
C THR A 201 4.70 -12.12 7.56
N PRO A 202 4.59 -12.84 6.42
CA PRO A 202 4.90 -12.28 5.13
C PRO A 202 3.85 -11.22 4.73
N ARG A 203 4.25 -10.28 3.88
CA ARG A 203 3.39 -9.34 3.16
C ARG A 203 4.02 -9.04 1.81
N LEU A 204 3.19 -8.82 0.79
CA LEU A 204 3.64 -8.26 -0.48
C LEU A 204 3.49 -6.75 -0.42
N SER A 205 4.54 -6.00 -0.74
CA SER A 205 4.51 -4.54 -0.74
C SER A 205 5.44 -4.02 -1.82
N ASP A 206 4.91 -3.21 -2.74
CA ASP A 206 5.69 -2.70 -3.88
C ASP A 206 6.34 -3.84 -4.71
N GLY A 207 5.66 -5.00 -4.78
CA GLY A 207 6.17 -6.21 -5.44
C GLY A 207 7.25 -6.97 -4.66
N LEU A 208 7.59 -6.54 -3.44
CA LEU A 208 8.58 -7.18 -2.59
C LEU A 208 7.93 -8.08 -1.54
N LEU A 209 8.43 -9.30 -1.40
CA LEU A 209 8.01 -10.23 -0.35
C LEU A 209 8.79 -9.91 0.94
N VAL A 210 8.17 -9.12 1.81
CA VAL A 210 8.74 -8.74 3.11
C VAL A 210 8.21 -9.69 4.19
N VAL A 211 9.11 -10.24 5.01
CA VAL A 211 8.74 -11.13 6.11
C VAL A 211 9.19 -10.52 7.43
N SER A 212 8.24 -10.41 8.36
CA SER A 212 8.51 -10.04 9.74
C SER A 212 8.29 -11.24 10.66
N THR A 213 9.23 -11.49 11.57
CA THR A 213 9.08 -12.53 12.59
C THR A 213 8.80 -11.92 13.96
N VAL A 214 8.12 -12.69 14.83
CA VAL A 214 7.71 -12.24 16.17
C VAL A 214 8.87 -11.97 17.13
N ASP A 215 10.05 -12.52 16.86
CA ASP A 215 11.30 -12.26 17.58
C ASP A 215 12.05 -11.01 17.08
N GLY A 216 11.46 -10.27 16.14
CA GLY A 216 12.03 -9.02 15.61
C GLY A 216 12.97 -9.20 14.41
N GLY A 217 13.05 -10.40 13.84
CA GLY A 217 13.70 -10.61 12.54
C GLY A 217 12.92 -9.95 11.40
N ARG A 218 13.64 -9.40 10.42
CA ARG A 218 13.08 -8.86 9.18
C ARG A 218 13.85 -9.40 7.99
N PHE A 219 13.11 -9.76 6.95
CA PHE A 219 13.65 -10.33 5.73
C PHE A 219 12.97 -9.72 4.51
N VAL A 220 13.72 -9.55 3.43
CA VAL A 220 13.17 -9.38 2.09
C VAL A 220 13.62 -10.59 1.28
N LEU A 221 12.65 -11.37 0.79
CA LEU A 221 12.92 -12.62 0.11
C LEU A 221 13.01 -12.41 -1.40
N ASP A 222 13.84 -13.22 -2.02
CA ASP A 222 13.75 -13.50 -3.44
C ASP A 222 12.42 -14.25 -3.70
N PRO A 223 11.51 -13.68 -4.51
CA PRO A 223 10.23 -14.34 -4.76
C PRO A 223 10.37 -15.69 -5.47
N ASP A 224 11.43 -15.90 -6.26
CA ASP A 224 11.63 -17.09 -7.09
C ASP A 224 12.38 -18.21 -6.36
N THR A 225 13.32 -17.87 -5.47
CA THR A 225 14.12 -18.87 -4.74
C THR A 225 13.75 -19.01 -3.27
N GLY A 226 13.12 -18.00 -2.67
CA GLY A 226 12.86 -17.93 -1.23
C GLY A 226 14.08 -17.55 -0.39
N ASP A 227 15.22 -17.25 -1.03
CA ASP A 227 16.45 -16.85 -0.36
C ASP A 227 16.37 -15.40 0.16
N ASP A 228 17.19 -15.09 1.15
CA ASP A 228 17.31 -13.73 1.68
C ASP A 228 18.02 -12.81 0.67
N ARG A 229 17.29 -11.81 0.16
CA ARG A 229 17.91 -10.63 -0.49
C ARG A 229 18.38 -9.64 0.56
N LEU A 230 17.62 -9.54 1.65
CA LEU A 230 17.95 -8.76 2.83
C LEU A 230 17.52 -9.53 4.07
N ALA A 231 18.37 -9.56 5.09
CA ALA A 231 18.04 -10.14 6.38
C ALA A 231 18.71 -9.31 7.48
N CYS A 232 17.95 -8.96 8.51
CA CYS A 232 18.49 -8.29 9.67
C CYS A 232 17.76 -8.67 10.95
N GLU A 233 18.56 -8.73 12.02
CA GLU A 233 18.09 -8.98 13.38
C GLU A 233 17.96 -7.63 14.10
N SER A 234 16.76 -7.30 14.60
CA SER A 234 16.49 -6.03 15.28
C SER A 234 16.64 -4.78 14.41
N CYS A 235 15.95 -4.79 13.28
CA CYS A 235 15.81 -3.66 12.35
C CYS A 235 14.32 -3.46 12.02
N GLU A 236 14.01 -2.35 11.35
CA GLU A 236 12.73 -2.13 10.69
C GLU A 236 12.96 -2.02 9.17
N VAL A 237 12.09 -2.66 8.38
CA VAL A 237 12.14 -2.65 6.92
C VAL A 237 10.90 -1.96 6.40
N THR A 238 11.10 -0.78 5.82
CA THR A 238 10.04 0.04 5.22
C THR A 238 10.26 0.08 3.71
N THR A 239 9.23 -0.29 2.97
CA THR A 239 9.26 -0.25 1.50
C THR A 239 8.73 1.09 1.02
N TYR A 240 9.25 1.54 -0.11
CA TYR A 240 8.85 2.74 -0.82
C TYR A 240 8.78 2.40 -2.31
N PRO A 241 8.05 3.17 -3.13
CA PRO A 241 7.95 2.92 -4.57
C PRO A 241 9.31 2.82 -5.29
N THR A 242 10.34 3.55 -4.82
CA THR A 242 11.68 3.56 -5.46
C THR A 242 12.70 2.65 -4.78
N GLY A 243 12.39 2.07 -3.62
CA GLY A 243 13.34 1.20 -2.91
C GLY A 243 12.92 0.84 -1.48
N VAL A 244 13.89 0.44 -0.66
CA VAL A 244 13.68 0.01 0.72
C VAL A 244 14.59 0.78 1.66
N ALA A 245 14.06 1.22 2.78
CA ALA A 245 14.85 1.71 3.91
C ALA A 245 14.92 0.64 5.01
N VAL A 246 16.11 0.39 5.50
CA VAL A 246 16.36 -0.48 6.64
C VAL A 246 16.87 0.36 7.80
N GLU A 247 16.04 0.54 8.81
CA GLU A 247 16.40 1.27 10.02
C GLU A 247 16.98 0.32 11.06
N HIS A 248 18.24 0.56 11.44
CA HIS A 248 18.93 -0.17 12.48
C HIS A 248 18.85 0.63 13.78
N ARG A 249 18.29 0.02 14.85
CA ARG A 249 18.05 0.71 16.13
C ARG A 249 19.03 0.36 17.24
N ARG A 250 19.98 -0.55 16.98
CA ARG A 250 21.01 -0.91 17.96
C ARG A 250 22.02 0.22 18.07
N PRO A 251 22.44 0.64 19.29
CA PRO A 251 23.37 1.77 19.44
C PRO A 251 24.70 1.60 18.69
N SER A 252 25.16 0.38 18.47
CA SER A 252 26.40 0.08 17.75
C SER A 252 26.30 0.21 16.22
N ASP A 253 25.09 0.30 15.69
CA ASP A 253 24.80 0.24 14.25
C ASP A 253 23.62 1.17 13.90
N LEU A 254 23.48 2.27 14.65
CA LEU A 254 22.33 3.17 14.52
C LEU A 254 22.42 3.92 13.18
N GLY A 255 21.39 3.78 12.35
CA GLY A 255 21.35 4.43 11.05
C GLY A 255 20.27 3.86 10.14
N VAL A 256 20.19 4.42 8.93
CA VAL A 256 19.26 3.96 7.89
C VAL A 256 20.05 3.58 6.64
N ALA A 257 19.91 2.33 6.19
CA ALA A 257 20.46 1.86 4.92
C ALA A 257 19.39 1.91 3.82
N PHE A 258 19.71 2.51 2.68
CA PHE A 258 18.80 2.67 1.55
C PHE A 258 19.18 1.71 0.43
N HIS A 259 18.27 0.80 0.11
CA HIS A 259 18.45 -0.22 -0.92
C HIS A 259 17.55 0.08 -2.13
N PRO A 260 18.13 0.28 -3.31
CA PRO A 260 17.35 0.41 -4.53
C PRO A 260 16.55 -0.86 -4.83
N VAL A 261 15.40 -0.70 -5.47
CA VAL A 261 14.67 -1.80 -6.09
C VAL A 261 14.87 -1.74 -7.60
N VAL A 262 15.39 -2.82 -8.17
CA VAL A 262 15.62 -2.97 -9.61
C VAL A 262 14.94 -4.26 -10.04
N ASP A 263 14.08 -4.19 -11.07
CA ASP A 263 13.34 -5.34 -11.58
C ASP A 263 12.59 -6.13 -10.49
N ARG A 264 11.87 -5.41 -9.60
CA ARG A 264 11.14 -5.96 -8.43
C ARG A 264 12.02 -6.72 -7.43
N ALA A 265 13.32 -6.49 -7.43
CA ALA A 265 14.24 -7.07 -6.47
C ALA A 265 15.03 -6.00 -5.73
N VAL A 266 15.16 -6.17 -4.41
CA VAL A 266 16.01 -5.32 -3.58
C VAL A 266 17.48 -5.59 -3.92
N ALA A 267 18.24 -4.52 -4.13
CA ALA A 267 19.67 -4.59 -4.34
C ALA A 267 20.37 -5.12 -3.07
N PRO A 268 21.30 -6.08 -3.18
CA PRO A 268 21.95 -6.69 -2.02
C PRO A 268 22.89 -5.73 -1.27
N ARG A 269 23.30 -4.62 -1.89
CA ARG A 269 24.07 -3.56 -1.25
C ARG A 269 23.25 -2.28 -1.22
N PRO A 270 23.30 -1.52 -0.13
CA PRO A 270 22.66 -0.21 -0.09
C PRO A 270 23.35 0.74 -1.08
N ALA A 271 22.58 1.64 -1.67
CA ALA A 271 23.10 2.77 -2.44
C ALA A 271 23.76 3.81 -1.51
N ALA A 272 23.19 4.00 -0.32
CA ALA A 272 23.78 4.81 0.74
C ALA A 272 23.37 4.29 2.12
N THR A 273 24.19 4.61 3.12
CA THR A 273 23.87 4.46 4.54
C THR A 273 23.96 5.82 5.19
N ALA A 274 22.94 6.19 5.95
CA ALA A 274 22.91 7.41 6.73
C ALA A 274 23.09 7.09 8.21
N ASP A 275 24.35 7.12 8.64
CA ASP A 275 24.74 6.83 10.02
C ASP A 275 24.13 7.84 11.01
N GLY A 276 23.62 7.35 12.13
CA GLY A 276 23.02 8.18 13.18
C GLY A 276 21.72 8.86 12.78
N LEU A 277 21.09 8.47 11.67
CA LEU A 277 19.75 8.91 11.29
C LEU A 277 18.70 7.84 11.62
N VAL A 278 17.45 8.28 11.77
CA VAL A 278 16.25 7.45 11.97
C VAL A 278 15.14 7.92 11.04
N LEU A 279 14.21 7.02 10.71
CA LEU A 279 13.03 7.34 9.93
C LEU A 279 12.01 8.10 10.80
N SER A 280 11.33 9.07 10.18
CA SER A 280 10.16 9.72 10.75
C SER A 280 8.94 8.81 10.56
N ALA A 281 7.97 8.92 11.47
CA ALA A 281 6.78 8.08 11.45
C ALA A 281 5.80 8.49 10.34
N GLY A 282 4.83 7.60 10.06
CA GLY A 282 3.69 7.85 9.18
C GLY A 282 3.83 7.25 7.77
N PRO A 283 2.70 6.98 7.10
CA PRO A 283 2.70 6.46 5.74
C PRO A 283 3.26 7.52 4.79
N SER A 284 4.22 7.17 3.95
CA SER A 284 4.86 8.11 3.04
C SER A 284 5.40 7.45 1.79
N THR A 285 5.35 8.18 0.68
CA THR A 285 5.92 7.76 -0.61
C THR A 285 7.45 7.84 -0.65
N LEU A 286 8.07 8.60 0.26
CA LEU A 286 9.51 8.74 0.38
C LEU A 286 9.94 8.81 1.85
N PRO A 287 11.11 8.26 2.22
CA PRO A 287 11.62 8.32 3.57
C PRO A 287 11.98 9.75 3.98
N VAL A 288 11.48 10.15 5.13
CA VAL A 288 11.89 11.37 5.83
C VAL A 288 12.77 10.94 6.99
N VAL A 289 14.03 11.38 7.00
CA VAL A 289 14.98 11.05 8.07
C VAL A 289 15.37 12.25 8.91
N THR A 290 15.71 11.97 10.15
CA THR A 290 16.21 12.93 11.13
C THR A 290 17.33 12.31 11.95
N ALA A 291 18.14 13.12 12.64
CA ALA A 291 19.17 12.58 13.51
C ALA A 291 18.55 11.84 14.70
N SER A 292 19.12 10.69 15.06
CA SER A 292 18.66 9.84 16.16
C SER A 292 18.82 10.49 17.53
N ASP A 293 19.85 11.32 17.69
CA ASP A 293 20.09 12.15 18.87
C ASP A 293 20.16 13.61 18.44
N GLN A 294 19.11 14.36 18.75
CA GLN A 294 19.05 15.81 18.53
C GLN A 294 19.16 16.59 19.84
N THR A 295 19.62 15.98 20.94
CA THR A 295 19.59 16.61 22.27
C THR A 295 20.33 17.94 22.28
N LEU A 296 21.48 18.01 21.60
CA LEU A 296 22.34 19.20 21.54
C LEU A 296 21.99 20.18 20.41
N GLU A 297 21.13 19.80 19.47
CA GLU A 297 20.74 20.67 18.35
C GLU A 297 19.89 21.86 18.82
N ALA A 298 19.90 22.98 18.11
CA ALA A 298 19.04 24.11 18.46
C ALA A 298 17.62 23.96 17.87
N SER A 299 17.48 23.19 16.79
CA SER A 299 16.26 23.04 15.99
C SER A 299 16.24 21.67 15.31
N GLY A 300 15.10 21.28 14.74
CA GLY A 300 15.02 20.09 13.90
C GLY A 300 15.77 20.25 12.59
N HIS A 301 16.38 19.16 12.12
CA HIS A 301 16.96 19.02 10.79
C HIS A 301 16.43 17.73 10.16
N TYR A 302 15.86 17.84 8.98
CA TYR A 302 15.23 16.71 8.28
C TYR A 302 15.73 16.62 6.85
N GLN A 303 15.80 15.40 6.33
CA GLN A 303 16.16 15.12 4.94
C GLN A 303 15.14 14.18 4.33
N VAL A 304 14.79 14.42 3.06
CA VAL A 304 14.01 13.48 2.26
C VAL A 304 14.98 12.80 1.30
N ILE A 305 15.02 11.48 1.35
CA ILE A 305 15.99 10.66 0.60
C ILE A 305 15.23 9.87 -0.45
N ASP A 306 15.82 9.68 -1.62
CA ASP A 306 15.34 8.70 -2.59
C ASP A 306 16.03 7.35 -2.37
N PRO A 307 15.32 6.29 -1.94
CA PRO A 307 15.89 4.96 -1.77
C PRO A 307 16.60 4.38 -3.00
N ALA A 308 16.21 4.77 -4.21
CA ALA A 308 16.84 4.28 -5.44
C ALA A 308 18.27 4.78 -5.63
N THR A 309 18.60 5.94 -5.07
CA THR A 309 19.93 6.55 -5.21
C THR A 309 20.65 6.70 -3.88
N GLY A 310 19.92 6.65 -2.76
CA GLY A 310 20.42 6.97 -1.43
C GLY A 310 20.76 8.45 -1.23
N HIS A 311 20.48 9.30 -2.22
CA HIS A 311 20.76 10.73 -2.13
C HIS A 311 19.61 11.49 -1.49
N ALA A 312 19.94 12.50 -0.68
CA ALA A 312 18.96 13.48 -0.24
C ALA A 312 18.46 14.26 -1.47
N LEU A 313 17.15 14.18 -1.72
CA LEU A 313 16.46 14.99 -2.73
C LEU A 313 16.46 16.45 -2.30
N TRP A 314 16.14 16.67 -1.03
CA TRP A 314 16.16 17.97 -0.38
C TRP A 314 16.26 17.81 1.13
N GLN A 315 16.57 18.91 1.81
CA GLN A 315 16.68 18.97 3.26
C GLN A 315 16.06 20.26 3.77
N VAL A 316 15.58 20.24 5.02
CA VAL A 316 15.04 21.41 5.69
C VAL A 316 15.70 21.59 7.04
N ALA A 317 16.23 22.80 7.25
CA ALA A 317 16.87 23.26 8.47
C ALA A 317 16.40 24.68 8.73
N ASP A 318 15.44 24.85 9.64
CA ASP A 318 14.89 26.14 10.01
C ASP A 318 14.96 26.25 11.55
N PRO A 319 15.47 27.37 12.11
CA PRO A 319 15.60 27.57 13.55
C PRO A 319 14.30 27.37 14.34
N GLU A 320 13.14 27.56 13.71
CA GLU A 320 11.84 27.39 14.33
C GLU A 320 11.33 25.94 14.25
N LEU A 321 12.00 25.03 13.55
CA LEU A 321 11.59 23.63 13.51
C LEU A 321 11.77 22.94 14.86
N SER A 322 10.75 22.17 15.22
CA SER A 322 10.82 21.18 16.28
C SER A 322 11.74 20.05 15.86
N LYS A 323 12.41 19.43 16.84
CA LYS A 323 13.22 18.22 16.68
C LYS A 323 12.37 16.94 16.55
N VAL A 324 11.10 17.04 16.94
CA VAL A 324 10.16 15.94 17.04
C VAL A 324 8.86 16.28 16.32
N HIS A 325 8.05 15.25 16.09
CA HIS A 325 6.73 15.37 15.43
C HIS A 325 6.80 15.81 13.97
N ALA A 326 7.85 15.41 13.24
CA ALA A 326 7.74 15.27 11.79
C ALA A 326 7.05 13.95 11.48
N PHE A 327 6.14 13.95 10.50
CA PHE A 327 5.56 12.71 10.00
C PHE A 327 5.21 12.84 8.52
N GLY A 328 5.42 11.73 7.82
CA GLY A 328 4.98 11.53 6.46
C GLY A 328 3.47 11.29 6.39
N CYS A 329 2.86 11.75 5.30
CA CYS A 329 1.46 11.54 5.03
C CYS A 329 1.23 11.46 3.52
N GLY A 330 1.38 10.28 2.92
CA GLY A 330 1.24 10.11 1.48
C GLY A 330 2.38 10.79 0.70
N PRO A 331 2.06 11.65 -0.28
CA PRO A 331 3.05 12.43 -1.03
C PRO A 331 3.52 13.70 -0.29
N VAL A 332 3.01 13.94 0.92
CA VAL A 332 3.27 15.14 1.72
C VAL A 332 4.01 14.79 3.01
N VAL A 333 4.80 15.73 3.51
CA VAL A 333 5.36 15.71 4.86
C VAL A 333 4.97 16.97 5.60
N THR A 334 4.73 16.85 6.90
CA THR A 334 4.53 17.99 7.77
C THR A 334 5.54 18.02 8.91
N PHE A 335 6.04 19.23 9.19
CA PHE A 335 6.97 19.48 10.27
C PHE A 335 6.33 20.37 11.33
N ALA A 336 6.46 19.99 12.59
CA ALA A 336 6.15 20.88 13.71
C ALA A 336 7.18 22.00 13.81
N ARG A 337 6.71 23.20 14.12
CA ARG A 337 7.54 24.29 14.65
C ARG A 337 7.54 24.26 16.18
N LYS A 338 8.44 25.03 16.80
CA LYS A 338 8.58 25.14 18.26
C LYS A 338 7.35 25.72 18.94
N ASP A 339 6.60 26.57 18.25
CA ASP A 339 5.30 27.09 18.69
C ASP A 339 4.13 26.11 18.43
N ARG A 340 4.43 24.90 17.93
CA ARG A 340 3.48 23.85 17.51
C ARG A 340 2.65 24.16 16.27
N SER A 341 2.89 25.27 15.58
CA SER A 341 2.38 25.45 14.22
C SER A 341 2.98 24.40 13.29
N ARG A 342 2.35 24.17 12.14
CA ARG A 342 2.84 23.21 11.13
C ARG A 342 3.22 23.89 9.84
N VAL A 343 4.10 23.24 9.11
CA VAL A 343 4.41 23.57 7.72
C VAL A 343 4.37 22.30 6.87
N PHE A 344 3.73 22.38 5.71
CA PHE A 344 3.58 21.27 4.78
C PHE A 344 4.50 21.43 3.58
N PHE A 345 5.08 20.32 3.13
CA PHE A 345 5.92 20.24 1.95
C PHE A 345 5.58 19.00 1.13
N THR A 346 5.73 19.10 -0.19
CA THR A 346 5.76 17.94 -1.09
C THR A 346 7.02 17.12 -0.83
N LEU A 347 6.89 15.79 -0.78
CA LEU A 347 8.04 14.89 -0.63
C LEU A 347 8.93 14.87 -1.88
N ALA A 348 8.34 15.01 -3.06
CA ALA A 348 9.06 14.83 -4.33
C ALA A 348 10.15 15.90 -4.58
N ASP A 349 9.88 17.16 -4.27
CA ASP A 349 10.75 18.29 -4.64
C ASP A 349 10.99 19.31 -3.52
N GLY A 350 10.34 19.15 -2.36
CA GLY A 350 10.50 20.05 -1.23
C GLY A 350 9.82 21.40 -1.43
N SER A 351 8.87 21.49 -2.37
CA SER A 351 8.03 22.67 -2.54
C SER A 351 7.16 22.87 -1.29
N ARG A 352 7.23 24.07 -0.72
CA ARG A 352 6.39 24.47 0.42
C ARG A 352 4.94 24.61 -0.06
N LEU A 353 4.03 23.87 0.57
CA LEU A 353 2.60 23.92 0.28
C LEU A 353 1.91 25.03 1.10
N GLY A 354 2.09 25.00 2.42
CA GLY A 354 1.33 25.87 3.33
C GLY A 354 1.79 25.80 4.77
N ASP A 355 1.06 26.48 5.65
CA ASP A 355 1.24 26.42 7.10
C ASP A 355 -0.09 26.29 7.84
N MET A 356 -0.04 25.66 9.01
CA MET A 356 -1.16 25.53 9.93
C MET A 356 -0.83 26.28 11.21
N ALA A 357 -1.78 27.08 11.68
CA ALA A 357 -1.61 27.80 12.94
C ALA A 357 -1.40 26.84 14.13
N SER A 358 -0.71 27.33 15.16
CA SER A 358 -0.54 26.59 16.42
C SER A 358 -1.89 26.17 17.01
N PRO A 359 -2.01 24.95 17.58
CA PRO A 359 -3.24 24.49 18.23
C PRO A 359 -3.71 25.47 19.31
N ARG A 360 -5.01 25.79 19.32
CA ARG A 360 -5.58 26.66 20.35
C ARG A 360 -5.73 25.93 21.67
N LEU A 361 -5.46 26.63 22.78
CA LEU A 361 -5.76 26.12 24.12
C LEU A 361 -7.27 25.84 24.23
N GLY A 362 -7.65 24.56 24.31
CA GLY A 362 -9.04 24.10 24.34
C GLY A 362 -9.55 23.43 23.07
N GLN A 363 -8.72 23.28 22.03
CA GLN A 363 -9.03 22.51 20.81
C GLN A 363 -8.00 21.39 20.60
N PRO A 364 -7.93 20.38 21.49
CA PRO A 364 -6.92 19.32 21.42
C PRO A 364 -6.97 18.55 20.08
N ASP A 365 -8.14 18.46 19.46
CA ASP A 365 -8.38 17.78 18.18
C ASP A 365 -7.68 18.47 16.99
N THR A 366 -7.19 19.70 17.17
CA THR A 366 -6.36 20.40 16.18
C THR A 366 -4.87 20.15 16.37
N ASN A 367 -4.47 19.44 17.43
CA ASN A 367 -3.08 19.11 17.68
C ASN A 367 -2.68 17.81 17.00
N LEU A 368 -2.06 17.93 15.83
CA LEU A 368 -1.56 16.78 15.07
C LEU A 368 -0.47 15.98 15.81
N ASP A 369 0.10 16.47 16.93
CA ASP A 369 1.04 15.69 17.74
C ASP A 369 0.39 14.41 18.34
N TYR A 370 -0.95 14.39 18.44
CA TYR A 370 -1.71 13.28 19.04
C TYR A 370 -2.51 12.47 18.01
N LEU A 371 -2.46 12.85 16.73
CA LEU A 371 -3.19 12.20 15.66
C LEU A 371 -2.25 11.34 14.81
N HIS A 372 -2.80 10.32 14.17
CA HIS A 372 -2.08 9.59 13.12
C HIS A 372 -2.49 10.12 11.75
N CYS A 373 -1.57 10.10 10.79
CA CYS A 373 -1.91 10.32 9.39
C CYS A 373 -2.65 9.08 8.86
N VAL A 374 -3.81 9.31 8.23
CA VAL A 374 -4.50 8.30 7.42
C VAL A 374 -3.94 8.31 5.99
N GLY A 375 -3.76 9.52 5.43
CA GLY A 375 -3.14 9.74 4.14
C GLY A 375 -3.30 11.18 3.65
N ALA A 376 -2.76 11.51 2.48
CA ALA A 376 -2.93 12.80 1.84
C ALA A 376 -3.01 12.70 0.31
N SER A 377 -3.66 13.69 -0.27
CA SER A 377 -3.50 14.10 -1.67
C SER A 377 -2.69 15.40 -1.73
N ASP A 378 -2.54 15.98 -2.92
CA ASP A 378 -1.87 17.28 -3.07
C ASP A 378 -2.62 18.42 -2.37
N GLU A 379 -3.94 18.30 -2.21
CA GLU A 379 -4.80 19.38 -1.69
C GLU A 379 -5.18 19.22 -0.21
N VAL A 380 -5.29 17.97 0.28
CA VAL A 380 -5.71 17.69 1.65
C VAL A 380 -4.86 16.60 2.29
N ALA A 381 -4.59 16.77 3.58
CA ALA A 381 -4.03 15.74 4.44
C ALA A 381 -5.05 15.36 5.52
N VAL A 382 -5.31 14.06 5.67
CA VAL A 382 -6.30 13.51 6.59
C VAL A 382 -5.62 12.89 7.78
N PHE A 383 -5.98 13.39 8.96
CA PHE A 383 -5.50 12.90 10.25
C PHE A 383 -6.67 12.38 11.08
N GLY A 384 -6.39 11.45 11.97
CA GLY A 384 -7.44 10.92 12.82
C GLY A 384 -6.94 10.31 14.11
N ASP A 385 -7.91 9.92 14.92
CA ASP A 385 -7.78 9.00 16.04
C ASP A 385 -8.99 8.05 16.02
N THR A 386 -9.34 7.43 17.15
CA THR A 386 -10.47 6.50 17.18
C THR A 386 -11.85 7.16 17.19
N ALA A 387 -11.92 8.48 17.35
CA ALA A 387 -13.14 9.26 17.56
C ALA A 387 -13.46 10.21 16.41
N ALA A 388 -12.48 10.67 15.65
CA ALA A 388 -12.70 11.56 14.52
C ALA A 388 -11.63 11.46 13.44
N LEU A 389 -12.04 11.76 12.21
CA LEU A 389 -11.16 12.13 11.11
C LEU A 389 -11.28 13.62 10.84
N THR A 390 -10.15 14.28 10.60
CA THR A 390 -10.11 15.69 10.22
C THR A 390 -9.17 15.87 9.04
N ALA A 391 -9.69 16.49 7.98
CA ALA A 391 -8.88 16.92 6.85
C ALA A 391 -8.47 18.37 6.99
N TYR A 392 -7.22 18.64 6.64
CA TYR A 392 -6.67 19.98 6.53
C TYR A 392 -6.20 20.23 5.12
N ARG A 393 -6.49 21.43 4.61
CA ARG A 393 -5.94 21.86 3.32
C ARG A 393 -4.44 22.06 3.47
N THR A 394 -3.66 21.46 2.58
CA THR A 394 -2.19 21.48 2.65
C THR A 394 -1.61 22.87 2.37
N ASP A 395 -2.33 23.71 1.62
CA ASP A 395 -1.94 25.06 1.19
C ASP A 395 -2.20 26.14 2.25
N THR A 396 -3.30 26.03 3.00
CA THR A 396 -3.69 27.03 4.01
C THR A 396 -3.63 26.52 5.44
N GLY A 397 -3.49 25.21 5.65
CA GLY A 397 -3.63 24.57 6.96
C GLY A 397 -5.02 24.68 7.57
N GLU A 398 -6.00 25.21 6.85
CA GLU A 398 -7.37 25.33 7.32
C GLU A 398 -8.04 23.96 7.36
N GLN A 399 -8.86 23.74 8.38
CA GLN A 399 -9.70 22.55 8.47
C GLN A 399 -10.71 22.57 7.32
N ALA A 400 -10.63 21.58 6.43
CA ALA A 400 -11.58 21.39 5.35
C ALA A 400 -12.87 20.75 5.87
N TRP A 401 -12.74 19.70 6.69
CA TRP A 401 -13.86 18.99 7.30
C TRP A 401 -13.42 18.16 8.51
N THR A 402 -14.40 17.80 9.35
CA THR A 402 -14.26 16.80 10.40
C THR A 402 -15.42 15.82 10.30
N LEU A 403 -15.11 14.53 10.37
CA LEU A 403 -16.06 13.43 10.36
C LEU A 403 -15.91 12.63 11.66
N PRO A 404 -16.92 12.63 12.55
CA PRO A 404 -16.91 11.74 13.72
C PRO A 404 -16.91 10.28 13.29
N ILE A 405 -16.07 9.48 13.93
CA ILE A 405 -16.02 8.03 13.75
C ILE A 405 -16.01 7.34 15.12
N ASN A 406 -16.13 6.01 15.12
CA ASN A 406 -15.99 5.19 16.32
C ASN A 406 -15.27 3.90 15.95
N GLY A 407 -13.96 4.00 15.72
CA GLY A 407 -13.18 2.93 15.10
C GLY A 407 -11.86 3.43 14.55
N THR A 408 -11.23 2.68 13.65
CA THR A 408 -9.97 3.05 13.02
C THR A 408 -10.19 3.44 11.55
N ALA A 409 -9.24 4.18 11.00
CA ALA A 409 -9.22 4.52 9.58
C ALA A 409 -7.87 4.14 8.97
N SER A 410 -7.90 3.78 7.69
CA SER A 410 -6.71 3.47 6.89
C SER A 410 -6.94 3.86 5.44
N ALA A 411 -5.86 4.12 4.71
CA ALA A 411 -5.90 4.26 3.27
C ALA A 411 -5.80 2.87 2.62
N VAL A 412 -6.70 2.55 1.70
CA VAL A 412 -6.66 1.34 0.86
C VAL A 412 -6.97 1.76 -0.57
N ASP A 413 -6.03 1.56 -1.49
CA ASP A 413 -6.11 1.97 -2.90
C ASP A 413 -6.58 3.42 -3.08
N GLY A 414 -6.06 4.32 -2.25
CA GLY A 414 -6.42 5.74 -2.27
C GLY A 414 -7.75 6.09 -1.60
N ARG A 415 -8.53 5.12 -1.15
CA ARG A 415 -9.81 5.33 -0.44
C ARG A 415 -9.61 5.28 1.07
N ILE A 416 -10.39 6.05 1.81
CA ILE A 416 -10.44 5.95 3.27
C ILE A 416 -11.41 4.83 3.65
N VAL A 417 -10.87 3.81 4.32
CA VAL A 417 -11.62 2.67 4.87
C VAL A 417 -11.74 2.83 6.38
N LEU A 418 -12.96 2.72 6.89
CA LEU A 418 -13.30 2.78 8.30
C LEU A 418 -13.63 1.38 8.82
N LEU A 419 -13.04 1.00 9.95
CA LEU A 419 -13.40 -0.21 10.69
C LEU A 419 -14.00 0.20 12.04
N GLN A 420 -15.30 -0.04 12.22
CA GLN A 420 -16.08 0.43 13.36
C GLN A 420 -16.83 -0.73 14.01
N GLY A 421 -16.18 -1.42 14.95
CA GLY A 421 -16.69 -2.69 15.47
C GLY A 421 -16.69 -3.75 14.37
N SER A 422 -17.85 -4.35 14.11
CA SER A 422 -18.07 -5.35 13.06
C SER A 422 -18.59 -4.72 11.75
N GLN A 423 -18.27 -3.44 11.51
CA GLN A 423 -18.66 -2.70 10.31
C GLN A 423 -17.43 -2.22 9.55
N LEU A 424 -17.37 -2.49 8.25
CA LEU A 424 -16.39 -1.93 7.32
C LEU A 424 -17.11 -0.93 6.41
N SER A 425 -16.67 0.32 6.40
CA SER A 425 -17.26 1.37 5.55
C SER A 425 -16.20 2.03 4.70
N VAL A 426 -16.56 2.40 3.47
CA VAL A 426 -15.67 3.14 2.58
C VAL A 426 -16.21 4.54 2.34
N LEU A 427 -15.35 5.53 2.49
CA LEU A 427 -15.71 6.92 2.25
C LEU A 427 -15.56 7.27 0.78
N LYS A 428 -16.56 7.95 0.25
CA LYS A 428 -16.59 8.37 -1.15
C LYS A 428 -15.59 9.51 -1.38
N PRO A 429 -14.67 9.41 -2.35
CA PRO A 429 -13.89 10.56 -2.80
C PRO A 429 -14.80 11.57 -3.53
N ASN A 430 -14.39 12.83 -3.60
CA ASN A 430 -15.18 13.93 -4.20
C ASN A 430 -15.15 13.94 -5.73
#